data_AF-A0A925YRL8-F1
#
_entry.id   AF-A0A925YRL8-F1
#
_cell.length_a   1.000
_cell.length_b   1.000
_cell.length_c   1.000
_cell.angle_alpha   90.00
_cell.angle_beta   90.00
_cell.angle_gamma   90.00
#
_symmetry.space_group_name_H-M   'P 1'
#
loop_
_entity.id
_entity.type
_entity.pdbx_description
1 polymer ?
#
loop_
_entity_poly.entity_id
_entity_poly.type
_entity_poly.pdbx_seq_one_letter_code
_entity_poly.pdbx_strand_id
1 'polypeptide(L)'
;MPRDELRQPLRKRSMAERLWAKRPSTLMLACLIAAAGYVGGGAWIAGIPHELAGEPVVTAAVPPLEDVKTATIEPASPVEEQAAEAEASSSEEEIAEPQPETYREEATIIVSGRRPLKPAPLAQVAEDTKEGPLPRISTSGKKPFDVYAQTTPMGVLNSDRPRIAIVLGGMGLNARLTRKAIKELPGDVTFGFAPYGENLQEQVNRARAQGHEILLQLPMEPLGYPANNPGPNTLLAEAAEADNQKALHWHMSRFA
;
A
#
# COMPACT_ATOMS: atom_id res chain seq x y z
N MET A 1 -58.25 79.19 8.95
CA MET A 1 -56.92 79.37 9.57
C MET A 1 -56.10 78.11 9.30
N PRO A 2 -54.94 78.20 8.63
CA PRO A 2 -54.02 77.08 8.46
C PRO A 2 -53.34 76.74 9.79
N ARG A 3 -52.93 75.48 9.98
CA ARG A 3 -52.29 75.03 11.23
C ARG A 3 -50.80 75.40 11.24
N ASP A 4 -50.34 75.85 12.40
CA ASP A 4 -48.99 76.39 12.62
C ASP A 4 -47.97 75.25 12.87
N GLU A 5 -47.47 74.64 11.79
CA GLU A 5 -46.51 73.53 11.88
C GLU A 5 -45.07 73.98 12.17
N LEU A 6 -44.78 75.28 12.13
CA LEU A 6 -43.42 75.84 12.23
C LEU A 6 -42.87 75.94 13.66
N ARG A 7 -43.64 75.54 14.68
CA ARG A 7 -43.28 75.67 16.11
C ARG A 7 -43.07 74.36 16.87
N GLN A 8 -43.09 73.19 16.20
CA GLN A 8 -42.71 71.94 16.86
C GLN A 8 -41.19 71.71 16.82
N PRO A 9 -40.53 71.40 17.95
CA PRO A 9 -39.11 71.08 17.94
C PRO A 9 -38.87 69.76 17.19
N LEU A 10 -37.84 69.75 16.33
CA LEU A 10 -37.43 68.60 15.54
C LEU A 10 -36.96 67.43 16.44
N ARG A 11 -37.90 66.60 16.88
CA ARG A 11 -37.63 65.34 17.60
C ARG A 11 -36.92 64.39 16.64
N LYS A 12 -35.59 64.34 16.73
CA LYS A 12 -34.76 63.35 16.01
C LYS A 12 -35.20 61.94 16.44
N ARG A 13 -35.80 61.18 15.52
CA ARG A 13 -36.12 59.77 15.75
C ARG A 13 -34.86 59.01 16.14
N SER A 14 -34.95 58.21 17.20
CA SER A 14 -33.83 57.38 17.67
C SER A 14 -33.50 56.29 16.64
N MET A 15 -32.26 55.77 16.64
CA MET A 15 -31.92 54.65 15.74
C MET A 15 -32.80 53.42 15.98
N ALA A 16 -33.23 53.18 17.22
CA ALA A 16 -34.17 52.10 17.53
C ALA A 16 -35.56 52.34 16.89
N GLU A 17 -36.09 53.57 16.94
CA GLU A 17 -37.35 53.92 16.27
C GLU A 17 -37.26 53.76 14.72
N ARG A 18 -36.07 54.01 14.13
CA ARG A 18 -35.82 53.79 12.70
C ARG A 18 -35.70 52.31 12.32
N LEU A 19 -35.09 51.49 13.18
CA LEU A 19 -34.97 50.04 12.99
C LEU A 19 -36.33 49.35 13.12
N TRP A 20 -37.15 49.72 14.11
CA TRP A 20 -38.50 49.16 14.30
C TRP A 20 -39.53 49.61 13.25
N ALA A 21 -39.31 50.76 12.58
CA ALA A 21 -40.20 51.23 11.52
C ALA A 21 -40.12 50.40 10.22
N LYS A 22 -39.00 49.70 9.98
CA LYS A 22 -38.85 48.76 8.86
C LYS A 22 -39.11 47.33 9.35
N ARG A 23 -40.35 46.86 9.19
CA ARG A 23 -40.65 45.42 9.31
C ARG A 23 -39.75 44.67 8.31
N PRO A 24 -38.96 43.67 8.74
CA PRO A 24 -38.12 42.91 7.82
C PRO A 24 -39.00 42.22 6.77
N SER A 25 -38.57 42.21 5.52
CA SER A 25 -39.29 41.49 4.47
C SER A 25 -39.26 39.99 4.76
N THR A 26 -40.33 39.29 4.37
CA THR A 26 -40.43 37.82 4.51
C THR A 26 -39.25 37.10 3.85
N LEU A 27 -38.73 37.64 2.75
CA LEU A 27 -37.54 37.18 2.05
C LEU A 27 -36.28 37.28 2.92
N MET A 28 -36.07 38.41 3.62
CA MET A 28 -34.90 38.57 4.50
C MET A 28 -34.93 37.61 5.70
N LEU A 29 -36.13 37.35 6.25
CA LEU A 29 -36.32 36.35 7.31
C LEU A 29 -36.02 34.92 6.80
N ALA A 30 -36.49 34.58 5.59
CA ALA A 30 -36.22 33.28 4.97
C ALA A 30 -34.72 33.05 4.72
N CYS A 31 -33.99 34.06 4.23
CA CYS A 31 -32.53 33.98 4.05
C CYS A 31 -31.78 33.75 5.37
N LEU A 32 -32.18 34.40 6.46
CA LEU A 32 -31.56 34.21 7.78
C LEU A 32 -31.82 32.80 8.34
N ILE A 33 -33.03 32.26 8.17
CA ILE A 33 -33.36 30.89 8.57
C ILE A 33 -32.53 29.87 7.75
N ALA A 34 -32.42 30.05 6.45
CA ALA A 34 -31.61 29.18 5.59
C ALA A 34 -30.11 29.22 5.99
N ALA A 35 -29.55 30.41 6.23
CA ALA A 35 -28.17 30.57 6.68
C ALA A 35 -27.92 29.89 8.04
N ALA A 36 -28.83 30.05 9.00
CA ALA A 36 -28.76 29.37 10.29
C ALA A 36 -28.82 27.84 10.15
N GLY A 37 -29.68 27.33 9.25
CA GLY A 37 -29.77 25.90 8.93
C GLY A 37 -28.48 25.33 8.35
N TYR A 38 -27.84 26.02 7.41
CA TYR A 38 -26.55 25.60 6.84
C TYR A 38 -25.42 25.59 7.88
N VAL A 39 -25.32 26.62 8.72
CA VAL A 39 -24.30 26.69 9.78
C VAL A 39 -24.53 25.61 10.83
N GLY A 40 -25.78 25.41 11.26
CA GLY A 40 -26.13 24.35 12.21
C GLY A 40 -25.87 22.95 11.67
N GLY A 41 -26.25 22.68 10.41
CA GLY A 41 -25.98 21.39 9.76
C GLY A 41 -24.49 21.10 9.59
N GLY A 42 -23.69 22.10 9.18
CA GLY A 42 -22.24 21.97 9.07
C GLY A 42 -21.57 21.70 10.42
N ALA A 43 -21.98 22.40 11.48
CA ALA A 43 -21.48 22.18 12.84
C ALA A 43 -21.88 20.80 13.39
N TRP A 44 -23.09 20.32 13.09
CA TRP A 44 -23.56 18.99 13.49
C TRP A 44 -22.77 17.88 12.79
N ILE A 45 -22.56 17.96 11.47
CA ILE A 45 -21.76 16.99 10.71
C ILE A 45 -20.31 16.97 11.22
N ALA A 46 -19.70 18.14 11.47
CA ALA A 46 -18.34 18.23 12.00
C ALA A 46 -18.18 17.65 13.43
N GLY A 47 -19.28 17.46 14.16
CA GLY A 47 -19.30 16.84 15.49
C GLY A 47 -19.49 15.32 15.49
N ILE A 48 -19.70 14.68 14.32
CA ILE A 48 -19.86 13.23 14.22
C ILE A 48 -18.45 12.59 14.17
N PRO A 49 -18.07 11.72 15.12
CA PRO A 49 -16.78 11.05 15.08
C PRO A 49 -16.77 10.03 13.93
N HIS A 50 -15.92 10.28 12.93
CA HIS A 50 -15.72 9.36 11.81
C HIS A 50 -14.52 8.44 12.06
N GLU A 51 -14.71 7.42 12.89
CA GLU A 51 -13.65 6.45 13.27
C GLU A 51 -13.14 5.60 12.09
N LEU A 52 -13.87 5.54 10.97
CA LEU A 52 -13.59 4.70 9.80
C LEU A 52 -13.79 5.47 8.48
N ALA A 53 -13.24 6.71 8.39
CA ALA A 53 -13.43 7.62 7.26
C ALA A 53 -12.71 7.23 5.95
N GLY A 54 -13.01 6.05 5.40
CA GLY A 54 -12.63 5.66 4.03
C GLY A 54 -11.55 4.58 3.90
N GLU A 55 -11.06 4.00 5.00
CA GLU A 55 -10.18 2.83 4.94
C GLU A 55 -11.02 1.54 4.99
N PRO A 56 -10.94 0.65 3.98
CA PRO A 56 -11.67 -0.61 3.97
C PRO A 56 -11.00 -1.63 4.90
N VAL A 57 -11.36 -1.59 6.19
CA VAL A 57 -10.89 -2.57 7.17
C VAL A 57 -11.70 -3.87 7.03
N VAL A 58 -11.07 -4.92 6.51
CA VAL A 58 -11.63 -6.28 6.48
C VAL A 58 -10.93 -7.13 7.55
N THR A 59 -11.60 -7.37 8.67
CA THR A 59 -11.14 -8.31 9.69
C THR A 59 -11.48 -9.74 9.28
N ALA A 60 -10.53 -10.46 8.68
CA ALA A 60 -10.66 -11.89 8.44
C ALA A 60 -10.30 -12.68 9.70
N ALA A 61 -11.23 -13.49 10.22
CA ALA A 61 -10.91 -14.46 11.25
C ALA A 61 -10.09 -15.60 10.63
N VAL A 62 -8.86 -15.80 11.10
CA VAL A 62 -8.04 -16.95 10.73
C VAL A 62 -8.53 -18.14 11.56
N PRO A 63 -9.12 -19.19 10.96
CA PRO A 63 -9.44 -20.40 11.71
C PRO A 63 -8.14 -21.05 12.20
N PRO A 64 -8.14 -21.68 13.39
CA PRO A 64 -7.00 -22.48 13.84
C PRO A 64 -6.61 -23.50 12.77
N LEU A 65 -5.31 -23.70 12.57
CA LEU A 65 -4.81 -24.69 11.63
C LEU A 65 -5.29 -26.08 12.06
N GLU A 66 -6.06 -26.77 11.21
CA GLU A 66 -6.30 -28.19 11.40
C GLU A 66 -4.98 -28.93 11.18
N ASP A 67 -4.52 -29.67 12.20
CA ASP A 67 -3.31 -30.49 12.10
C ASP A 67 -3.49 -31.55 11.00
N VAL A 68 -2.82 -31.33 9.87
CA VAL A 68 -2.79 -32.26 8.76
C VAL A 68 -2.07 -33.52 9.20
N LYS A 69 -2.85 -34.56 9.58
CA LYS A 69 -2.35 -35.90 9.85
C LYS A 69 -1.89 -36.57 8.55
N THR A 70 -0.70 -36.19 8.07
CA THR A 70 0.04 -37.02 7.10
C THR A 70 0.46 -38.32 7.77
N ALA A 71 0.09 -39.45 7.16
CA ALA A 71 0.50 -40.77 7.60
C ALA A 71 1.98 -41.03 7.29
N THR A 72 2.66 -41.76 8.19
CA THR A 72 4.07 -42.21 8.07
C THR A 72 5.06 -41.04 8.24
N ILE A 73 6.04 -41.07 9.15
CA ILE A 73 6.97 -42.17 9.47
C ILE A 73 6.99 -42.49 10.97
N GLU A 74 6.98 -43.79 11.28
CA GLU A 74 7.15 -44.38 12.60
C GLU A 74 8.66 -44.52 12.93
N PRO A 75 9.21 -43.85 13.97
CA PRO A 75 10.56 -44.10 14.46
C PRO A 75 10.54 -45.16 15.56
N ALA A 76 11.45 -46.14 15.47
CA ALA A 76 11.52 -47.26 16.40
C ALA A 76 11.77 -46.85 17.86
N SER A 77 11.12 -47.55 18.79
CA SER A 77 11.56 -47.65 20.20
C SER A 77 12.83 -48.52 20.27
N PRO A 78 13.77 -48.25 21.19
CA PRO A 78 13.57 -48.69 22.58
C PRO A 78 14.09 -47.72 23.66
N VAL A 79 13.42 -47.70 24.81
CA VAL A 79 14.01 -47.32 26.11
C VAL A 79 13.53 -48.33 27.17
N GLU A 80 14.37 -48.51 28.18
CA GLU A 80 14.41 -49.59 29.15
C GLU A 80 13.24 -49.74 30.15
N GLU A 81 13.34 -50.85 30.88
CA GLU A 81 12.38 -51.50 31.75
C GLU A 81 12.54 -51.09 33.24
N GLN A 82 11.43 -50.65 33.88
CA GLN A 82 11.11 -50.76 35.34
C GLN A 82 12.08 -50.14 36.39
N ALA A 83 11.72 -49.75 37.62
CA ALA A 83 10.48 -49.39 38.35
C ALA A 83 10.95 -48.63 39.64
N ALA A 84 10.15 -48.13 40.60
CA ALA A 84 8.72 -48.21 40.93
C ALA A 84 8.29 -46.88 41.64
N GLU A 85 7.06 -46.39 41.49
CA GLU A 85 5.90 -46.60 42.41
C GLU A 85 5.98 -45.87 43.77
N ALA A 86 5.26 -44.75 43.91
CA ALA A 86 4.62 -44.30 45.16
C ALA A 86 3.63 -43.12 44.95
N GLU A 87 2.34 -43.42 45.18
CA GLU A 87 1.27 -42.58 45.74
C GLU A 87 0.90 -41.20 45.14
N ALA A 88 -0.37 -41.08 44.79
CA ALA A 88 -1.03 -39.84 44.42
C ALA A 88 -1.41 -39.01 45.66
N SER A 89 -1.12 -37.70 45.62
CA SER A 89 -1.81 -36.70 46.42
C SER A 89 -2.39 -35.66 45.48
N SER A 90 -3.71 -35.55 45.46
CA SER A 90 -4.42 -34.52 44.71
C SER A 90 -4.30 -33.18 45.41
N SER A 91 -3.56 -32.26 44.80
CA SER A 91 -3.71 -30.83 45.03
C SER A 91 -4.05 -30.18 43.70
N GLU A 92 -5.25 -29.61 43.58
CA GLU A 92 -5.59 -28.72 42.47
C GLU A 92 -4.68 -27.49 42.49
N GLU A 93 -3.54 -27.56 41.78
CA GLU A 93 -2.79 -26.37 41.40
C GLU A 93 -3.59 -25.61 40.33
N GLU A 94 -4.01 -24.42 40.73
CA GLU A 94 -4.64 -23.41 39.88
C GLU A 94 -3.77 -23.18 38.63
N ILE A 95 -4.29 -23.57 37.46
CA ILE A 95 -3.59 -23.36 36.18
C ILE A 95 -3.53 -21.86 35.92
N ALA A 96 -2.42 -21.24 36.33
CA ALA A 96 -2.11 -19.89 35.94
C ALA A 96 -2.09 -19.82 34.40
N GLU A 97 -2.94 -18.96 33.83
CA GLU A 97 -2.89 -18.67 32.40
C GLU A 97 -1.44 -18.30 32.02
N PRO A 98 -0.86 -18.89 30.96
CA PRO A 98 0.45 -18.48 30.51
C PRO A 98 0.37 -17.01 30.10
N GLN A 99 0.97 -16.14 30.93
CA GLN A 99 1.16 -14.72 30.62
C GLN A 99 1.74 -14.65 29.19
N PRO A 100 1.20 -13.81 28.29
CA PRO A 100 1.75 -13.70 26.96
C PRO A 100 3.18 -13.18 27.08
N GLU A 101 4.15 -14.07 26.88
CA GLU A 101 5.56 -13.75 26.66
C GLU A 101 5.61 -12.64 25.61
N THR A 102 5.81 -11.40 26.06
CA THR A 102 5.89 -10.27 25.15
C THR A 102 7.21 -10.39 24.42
N TYR A 103 7.18 -11.02 23.24
CA TYR A 103 8.26 -11.04 22.25
C TYR A 103 8.53 -9.61 21.73
N ARG A 104 9.04 -8.75 22.62
CA ARG A 104 9.74 -7.51 22.32
C ARG A 104 11.23 -7.81 22.23
N GLU A 105 11.60 -8.75 21.35
CA GLU A 105 12.85 -8.50 20.65
C GLU A 105 12.62 -7.28 19.77
N GLU A 106 13.30 -6.18 20.08
CA GLU A 106 13.42 -5.06 19.15
C GLU A 106 14.13 -5.59 17.90
N ALA A 107 13.35 -5.99 16.91
CA ALA A 107 13.84 -6.55 15.66
C ALA A 107 14.65 -5.48 14.91
N THR A 108 15.93 -5.41 15.24
CA THR A 108 16.89 -4.52 14.60
C THR A 108 17.00 -4.96 13.16
N ILE A 109 16.31 -4.25 12.27
CA ILE A 109 16.45 -4.45 10.83
C ILE A 109 17.89 -4.06 10.49
N ILE A 110 18.73 -5.08 10.25
CA ILE A 110 20.10 -4.88 9.77
C ILE A 110 20.01 -4.46 8.30
N VAL A 111 19.71 -3.18 8.09
CA VAL A 111 19.69 -2.54 6.78
C VAL A 111 21.10 -2.61 6.21
N SER A 112 21.27 -3.29 5.08
CA SER A 112 22.55 -3.34 4.41
C SER A 112 22.83 -1.99 3.75
N GLY A 113 24.09 -1.55 3.75
CA GLY A 113 24.47 -0.27 3.16
C GLY A 113 24.13 -0.23 1.67
N ARG A 114 23.61 0.93 1.20
CA ARG A 114 23.22 1.12 -0.21
C ARG A 114 24.40 0.82 -1.13
N ARG A 115 24.27 -0.23 -1.94
CA ARG A 115 25.28 -0.66 -2.93
C ARG A 115 24.72 -0.39 -4.32
N PRO A 116 25.21 0.64 -5.04
CA PRO A 116 24.64 1.03 -6.33
C PRO A 116 24.81 -0.09 -7.35
N LEU A 117 23.70 -0.48 -7.99
CA LEU A 117 23.71 -1.39 -9.12
C LEU A 117 23.98 -0.62 -10.42
N LYS A 118 24.55 -1.30 -11.42
CA LYS A 118 24.76 -0.71 -12.75
C LYS A 118 23.41 -0.33 -13.37
N PRO A 119 23.32 0.82 -14.07
CA PRO A 119 22.16 1.13 -14.89
C PRO A 119 21.98 0.05 -15.98
N ALA A 120 20.77 -0.01 -16.51
CA ALA A 120 20.39 -1.01 -17.50
C ALA A 120 19.69 -0.30 -18.70
N PRO A 121 19.55 -0.96 -19.88
CA PRO A 121 19.98 -2.33 -20.21
C PRO A 121 21.49 -2.58 -20.19
N LEU A 122 21.87 -3.83 -19.91
CA LEU A 122 23.23 -4.35 -20.13
C LEU A 122 23.25 -5.22 -21.40
N ALA A 123 24.04 -4.81 -22.40
CA ALA A 123 24.07 -5.43 -23.74
C ALA A 123 24.35 -6.96 -23.79
N GLN A 124 24.91 -7.53 -22.72
CA GLN A 124 25.11 -8.98 -22.61
C GLN A 124 23.81 -9.77 -22.42
N VAL A 125 22.76 -9.17 -21.86
CA VAL A 125 21.46 -9.79 -21.52
C VAL A 125 20.27 -9.00 -22.11
N ALA A 126 20.53 -8.17 -23.11
CA ALA A 126 19.53 -7.44 -23.87
C ALA A 126 19.71 -7.67 -25.38
N GLU A 127 18.64 -7.51 -26.13
CA GLU A 127 18.61 -7.45 -27.59
C GLU A 127 17.64 -6.37 -28.06
N ASP A 128 17.97 -5.69 -29.16
CA ASP A 128 17.11 -4.67 -29.74
C ASP A 128 16.11 -5.35 -30.71
N THR A 129 14.81 -5.26 -30.41
CA THR A 129 13.74 -5.75 -31.28
C THR A 129 12.88 -4.60 -31.82
N LYS A 130 11.85 -4.90 -32.60
CA LYS A 130 10.94 -3.89 -33.16
C LYS A 130 10.09 -3.22 -32.07
N GLU A 131 9.83 -3.96 -31.00
CA GLU A 131 9.04 -3.56 -29.83
C GLU A 131 9.87 -2.72 -28.85
N GLY A 132 11.19 -2.76 -28.94
CA GLY A 132 12.17 -2.08 -28.10
C GLY A 132 13.26 -3.04 -27.59
N PRO A 133 14.03 -2.68 -26.55
CA PRO A 133 15.00 -3.58 -25.96
C PRO A 133 14.28 -4.70 -25.19
N LEU A 134 14.52 -5.97 -25.53
CA LEU A 134 14.01 -7.12 -24.78
C LEU A 134 15.14 -7.81 -23.98
N PRO A 135 14.84 -8.33 -22.78
CA PRO A 135 15.81 -9.11 -22.01
C PRO A 135 15.96 -10.52 -22.61
N ARG A 136 17.21 -10.95 -22.80
CA ARG A 136 17.56 -12.28 -23.32
C ARG A 136 18.62 -12.97 -22.48
N ILE A 137 18.76 -14.28 -22.69
CA ILE A 137 19.90 -15.04 -22.14
C ILE A 137 21.18 -14.63 -22.90
N SER A 138 22.26 -14.42 -22.16
CA SER A 138 23.56 -14.08 -22.75
C SER A 138 24.16 -15.27 -23.53
N THR A 139 25.11 -15.00 -24.42
CA THR A 139 25.88 -16.05 -25.12
C THR A 139 26.72 -16.93 -24.17
N SER A 140 26.89 -16.51 -22.92
CA SER A 140 27.54 -17.28 -21.84
C SER A 140 26.56 -18.02 -20.93
N GLY A 141 25.27 -18.06 -21.26
CA GLY A 141 24.22 -18.74 -20.50
C GLY A 141 23.68 -17.97 -19.28
N LYS A 142 24.32 -16.86 -18.87
CA LYS A 142 23.80 -15.99 -17.78
C LYS A 142 22.46 -15.39 -18.16
N LYS A 143 21.50 -15.40 -17.23
CA LYS A 143 20.15 -14.84 -17.40
C LYS A 143 20.12 -13.38 -16.94
N PRO A 144 19.13 -12.58 -17.40
CA PRO A 144 18.86 -11.25 -16.86
C PRO A 144 18.70 -11.25 -15.33
N PHE A 145 18.02 -12.27 -14.78
CA PHE A 145 17.87 -12.49 -13.34
C PHE A 145 19.21 -12.49 -12.60
N ASP A 146 20.17 -13.33 -13.00
CA ASP A 146 21.49 -13.45 -12.35
C ASP A 146 22.34 -12.16 -12.51
N VAL A 147 22.14 -11.43 -13.61
CA VAL A 147 22.94 -10.25 -13.98
C VAL A 147 22.43 -8.97 -13.31
N TYR A 148 21.12 -8.87 -13.08
CA TYR A 148 20.48 -7.70 -12.52
C TYR A 148 20.13 -7.79 -11.04
N ALA A 149 20.25 -8.99 -10.46
CA ALA A 149 20.05 -9.29 -9.04
C ALA A 149 20.76 -8.31 -8.10
N GLN A 150 20.16 -8.09 -6.94
CA GLN A 150 20.79 -7.36 -5.85
C GLN A 150 22.05 -8.10 -5.39
N THR A 151 23.12 -7.36 -5.13
CA THR A 151 24.24 -7.94 -4.38
C THR A 151 23.78 -8.20 -2.94
N THR A 152 23.70 -9.46 -2.50
CA THR A 152 23.43 -9.79 -1.09
C THR A 152 24.76 -9.91 -0.32
N PRO A 153 24.89 -9.44 0.94
CA PRO A 153 26.13 -9.62 1.70
C PRO A 153 26.40 -11.09 1.99
N MET A 154 27.65 -11.54 1.90
CA MET A 154 28.01 -12.94 2.20
C MET A 154 27.62 -13.37 3.62
N GLY A 155 27.64 -12.46 4.61
CA GLY A 155 27.16 -12.75 5.97
C GLY A 155 25.65 -13.00 6.07
N VAL A 156 24.84 -12.53 5.11
CA VAL A 156 23.40 -12.84 5.02
C VAL A 156 23.18 -14.15 4.28
N LEU A 157 23.98 -14.45 3.26
CA LEU A 157 23.92 -15.71 2.52
C LEU A 157 24.39 -16.92 3.35
N ASN A 158 25.44 -16.72 4.15
CA ASN A 158 26.04 -17.74 5.02
C ASN A 158 25.42 -17.79 6.43
N SER A 159 24.31 -17.08 6.65
CA SER A 159 23.58 -17.06 7.93
C SER A 159 22.48 -18.11 7.92
N ASP A 160 22.38 -18.88 9.01
CA ASP A 160 21.31 -19.86 9.24
C ASP A 160 19.95 -19.22 9.57
N ARG A 161 19.90 -17.91 9.78
CA ARG A 161 18.65 -17.16 10.01
C ARG A 161 17.75 -17.17 8.77
N PRO A 162 16.40 -17.17 8.94
CA PRO A 162 15.47 -17.08 7.84
C PRO A 162 15.68 -15.79 7.03
N ARG A 163 15.49 -15.86 5.72
CA ARG A 163 15.65 -14.76 4.78
C ARG A 163 14.28 -14.28 4.31
N ILE A 164 14.07 -12.98 4.30
CA ILE A 164 12.82 -12.32 3.89
C ILE A 164 13.13 -11.42 2.69
N ALA A 165 12.30 -11.49 1.65
CA ALA A 165 12.33 -10.55 0.53
C ALA A 165 11.07 -9.68 0.58
N ILE A 166 11.23 -8.37 0.39
CA ILE A 166 10.12 -7.40 0.37
C ILE A 166 10.06 -6.79 -1.03
N VAL A 167 8.90 -6.92 -1.69
CA VAL A 167 8.64 -6.33 -3.01
C VAL A 167 7.61 -5.22 -2.87
N LEU A 168 7.98 -3.98 -3.18
CA LEU A 168 7.04 -2.86 -3.27
C LEU A 168 6.60 -2.67 -4.74
N GLY A 169 5.31 -2.89 -4.99
CA GLY A 169 4.69 -2.69 -6.30
C GLY A 169 4.15 -1.27 -6.52
N GLY A 170 3.59 -1.03 -7.72
CA GLY A 170 2.97 0.22 -8.13
C GLY A 170 3.97 1.29 -8.59
N MET A 171 5.24 0.94 -8.73
CA MET A 171 6.30 1.90 -9.04
C MET A 171 6.15 2.42 -10.47
N GLY A 172 6.40 3.71 -10.68
CA GLY A 172 6.21 4.40 -11.95
C GLY A 172 4.80 4.99 -12.17
N LEU A 173 3.74 4.46 -11.53
CA LEU A 173 2.37 5.00 -11.67
C LEU A 173 2.23 6.41 -11.09
N ASN A 174 2.91 6.68 -9.97
CA ASN A 174 2.99 8.00 -9.37
C ASN A 174 4.45 8.41 -9.19
N ALA A 175 4.93 9.31 -10.04
CA ALA A 175 6.33 9.75 -10.03
C ALA A 175 6.76 10.43 -8.71
N ARG A 176 5.84 11.02 -7.93
CA ARG A 176 6.17 11.61 -6.62
C ARG A 176 6.40 10.52 -5.57
N LEU A 177 5.49 9.54 -5.48
CA LEU A 177 5.61 8.42 -4.55
C LEU A 177 6.79 7.50 -4.92
N THR A 178 6.99 7.23 -6.21
CA THR A 178 8.13 6.44 -6.71
C THR A 178 9.46 7.08 -6.32
N ARG A 179 9.62 8.41 -6.52
CA ARG A 179 10.81 9.14 -6.05
C ARG A 179 10.97 9.13 -4.53
N LYS A 180 9.87 9.17 -3.77
CA LYS A 180 9.90 9.09 -2.30
C LYS A 180 10.42 7.72 -1.85
N ALA A 181 9.84 6.64 -2.39
CA ALA A 181 10.24 5.26 -2.11
C ALA A 181 11.73 5.02 -2.44
N ILE A 182 12.19 5.40 -3.63
CA ILE A 182 13.62 5.33 -4.03
C ILE A 182 14.54 6.11 -3.07
N LYS A 183 14.07 7.24 -2.51
CA LYS A 183 14.88 8.06 -1.60
C LYS A 183 14.94 7.49 -0.18
N GLU A 184 13.82 6.99 0.34
CA GLU A 184 13.63 6.69 1.76
C GLU A 184 13.85 5.22 2.11
N LEU A 185 13.52 4.29 1.21
CA LEU A 185 13.66 2.85 1.49
C LEU A 185 15.14 2.40 1.39
N PRO A 186 15.52 1.30 2.07
CA PRO A 186 16.83 0.69 1.90
C PRO A 186 16.91 -0.06 0.56
N GLY A 187 18.13 -0.23 0.03
CA GLY A 187 18.35 -0.93 -1.24
C GLY A 187 17.90 -2.40 -1.23
N ASP A 188 17.73 -2.98 -0.05
CA ASP A 188 17.24 -4.35 0.17
C ASP A 188 15.72 -4.53 -0.08
N VAL A 189 14.99 -3.46 -0.40
CA VAL A 189 13.61 -3.55 -0.90
C VAL A 189 13.62 -3.60 -2.44
N THR A 190 13.03 -4.65 -3.00
CA THR A 190 12.85 -4.84 -4.44
C THR A 190 11.67 -4.03 -4.94
N PHE A 191 11.78 -3.41 -6.13
CA PHE A 191 10.74 -2.55 -6.70
C PHE A 191 10.09 -3.18 -7.93
N GLY A 192 8.78 -3.43 -7.84
CA GLY A 192 7.93 -3.79 -8.96
C GLY A 192 7.45 -2.54 -9.69
N PHE A 193 7.90 -2.33 -10.92
CA PHE A 193 7.46 -1.24 -11.79
C PHE A 193 6.29 -1.66 -12.68
N ALA A 194 5.27 -0.81 -12.73
CA ALA A 194 4.14 -0.94 -13.62
C ALA A 194 4.49 -0.40 -15.03
N PRO A 195 4.09 -1.09 -16.11
CA PRO A 195 4.50 -0.80 -17.49
C PRO A 195 3.91 0.50 -18.08
N TYR A 196 2.85 1.01 -17.46
CA TYR A 196 2.12 2.20 -17.91
C TYR A 196 2.62 3.53 -17.31
N GLY A 197 3.65 3.50 -16.45
CA GLY A 197 4.25 4.73 -15.93
C GLY A 197 4.99 5.55 -17.00
N GLU A 198 5.20 6.84 -16.70
CA GLU A 198 5.98 7.75 -17.53
C GLU A 198 7.48 7.69 -17.18
N ASN A 199 8.36 7.91 -18.16
CA ASN A 199 9.81 7.98 -18.00
C ASN A 199 10.42 6.81 -17.19
N LEU A 200 9.89 5.60 -17.37
CA LEU A 200 10.22 4.41 -16.57
C LEU A 200 11.72 4.12 -16.51
N GLN A 201 12.44 4.16 -17.64
CA GLN A 201 13.88 3.88 -17.67
C GLN A 201 14.70 4.84 -16.78
N GLU A 202 14.32 6.12 -16.68
CA GLU A 202 15.00 7.07 -15.77
C GLU A 202 14.72 6.68 -14.30
N GLN A 203 13.46 6.37 -13.97
CA GLN A 203 13.08 5.97 -12.61
C GLN A 203 13.73 4.64 -12.19
N VAL A 204 13.82 3.67 -13.11
CA VAL A 204 14.51 2.39 -12.95
C VAL A 204 16.02 2.59 -12.75
N ASN A 205 16.68 3.39 -13.59
CA ASN A 205 18.11 3.68 -13.45
C ASN A 205 18.42 4.37 -12.11
N ARG A 206 17.54 5.26 -11.63
CA ARG A 206 17.66 5.90 -10.31
C ARG A 206 17.44 4.93 -9.16
N ALA A 207 16.49 4.00 -9.28
CA ALA A 207 16.28 2.94 -8.29
C ALA A 207 17.50 2.00 -8.20
N ARG A 208 18.01 1.53 -9.34
CA ARG A 208 19.24 0.71 -9.41
C ARG A 208 20.44 1.44 -8.83
N ALA A 209 20.58 2.75 -9.06
CA ALA A 209 21.62 3.58 -8.44
C ALA A 209 21.50 3.73 -6.91
N GLN A 210 20.35 3.45 -6.29
CA GLN A 210 20.20 3.36 -4.83
C GLN A 210 20.37 1.94 -4.29
N GLY A 211 20.52 0.94 -5.18
CA GLY A 211 20.78 -0.45 -4.85
C GLY A 211 19.57 -1.38 -4.94
N HIS A 212 18.41 -0.89 -5.37
CA HIS A 212 17.19 -1.68 -5.50
C HIS A 212 17.25 -2.65 -6.68
N GLU A 213 16.87 -3.90 -6.45
CA GLU A 213 16.49 -4.83 -7.51
C GLU A 213 15.14 -4.43 -8.11
N ILE A 214 14.93 -4.73 -9.39
CA ILE A 214 13.81 -4.22 -10.20
C ILE A 214 13.08 -5.40 -10.83
N LEU A 215 11.76 -5.40 -10.70
CA LEU A 215 10.87 -6.37 -11.34
C LEU A 215 9.85 -5.64 -12.23
N LEU A 216 9.41 -6.31 -13.29
CA LEU A 216 8.27 -5.89 -14.10
C LEU A 216 6.98 -6.44 -13.50
N GLN A 217 6.01 -5.57 -13.21
CA GLN A 217 4.67 -5.98 -12.83
C GLN A 217 3.83 -6.21 -14.08
N LEU A 218 3.61 -7.48 -14.42
CA LEU A 218 2.86 -7.86 -15.60
C LEU A 218 1.33 -7.76 -15.34
N PRO A 219 0.58 -6.92 -16.07
CA PRO A 219 -0.87 -6.84 -15.94
C PRO A 219 -1.51 -8.08 -16.57
N MET A 220 -2.21 -8.86 -15.74
CA MET A 220 -2.95 -10.06 -16.13
C MET A 220 -4.43 -9.88 -15.77
N GLU A 221 -5.30 -10.66 -16.42
CA GLU A 221 -6.75 -10.58 -16.27
C GLU A 221 -7.21 -10.75 -14.80
N PRO A 222 -7.87 -9.73 -14.21
CA PRO A 222 -8.44 -9.84 -12.88
C PRO A 222 -9.86 -10.41 -12.93
N LEU A 223 -10.34 -10.90 -11.78
CA LEU A 223 -11.78 -11.11 -11.59
C LEU A 223 -12.53 -9.80 -11.83
N GLY A 224 -13.58 -9.85 -12.66
CA GLY A 224 -14.38 -8.69 -13.04
C GLY A 224 -13.87 -7.90 -14.27
N TYR A 225 -12.94 -8.44 -15.06
CA TYR A 225 -12.66 -7.91 -16.39
C TYR A 225 -13.93 -7.98 -17.28
N PRO A 226 -14.21 -6.98 -18.16
CA PRO A 226 -13.46 -5.76 -18.42
C PRO A 226 -13.84 -4.55 -17.53
N ALA A 227 -14.73 -4.72 -16.53
CA ALA A 227 -15.13 -3.62 -15.64
C ALA A 227 -13.98 -3.16 -14.74
N ASN A 228 -13.14 -4.09 -14.28
CA ASN A 228 -11.83 -3.80 -13.70
C ASN A 228 -10.75 -4.08 -14.75
N ASN A 229 -10.21 -3.03 -15.39
CA ASN A 229 -9.26 -3.16 -16.49
C ASN A 229 -7.88 -2.59 -16.10
N PRO A 230 -6.83 -3.43 -15.95
CA PRO A 230 -5.47 -2.99 -15.64
C PRO A 230 -4.78 -2.17 -16.74
N GLY A 231 -5.25 -2.24 -17.99
CA GLY A 231 -4.73 -1.49 -19.13
C GLY A 231 -4.86 -2.21 -20.48
N PRO A 232 -4.54 -1.52 -21.60
CA PRO A 232 -4.83 -2.00 -22.96
C PRO A 232 -4.05 -3.24 -23.41
N ASN A 233 -2.97 -3.60 -22.70
CA ASN A 233 -2.13 -4.78 -22.99
C ASN A 233 -2.25 -5.81 -21.86
N THR A 234 -3.38 -5.89 -21.16
CA THR A 234 -3.62 -6.92 -20.14
C THR A 234 -3.57 -8.30 -20.79
N LEU A 235 -2.79 -9.23 -20.22
CA LEU A 235 -2.77 -10.62 -20.68
C LEU A 235 -4.06 -11.32 -20.24
N LEU A 236 -4.78 -11.92 -21.19
CA LEU A 236 -6.09 -12.54 -20.97
C LEU A 236 -6.01 -14.07 -21.01
N ALA A 237 -6.83 -14.74 -20.21
CA ALA A 237 -6.85 -16.20 -20.11
C ALA A 237 -7.35 -16.86 -21.41
N GLU A 238 -8.30 -16.23 -22.10
CA GLU A 238 -8.90 -16.74 -23.35
C GLU A 238 -8.31 -16.10 -24.63
N ALA A 239 -7.29 -15.24 -24.51
CA ALA A 239 -6.63 -14.67 -25.69
C ALA A 239 -5.74 -15.69 -26.43
N ALA A 240 -5.59 -15.50 -27.74
CA ALA A 240 -4.65 -16.29 -28.52
C ALA A 240 -3.20 -16.08 -28.03
N GLU A 241 -2.38 -17.12 -28.06
CA GLU A 241 -1.01 -17.10 -27.55
C GLU A 241 -0.19 -15.94 -28.16
N ALA A 242 -0.31 -15.71 -29.47
CA ALA A 242 0.38 -14.64 -30.17
C ALA A 242 0.03 -13.22 -29.66
N ASP A 243 -1.21 -13.00 -29.23
CA ASP A 243 -1.64 -11.70 -28.68
C ASP A 243 -1.08 -11.49 -27.27
N ASN A 244 -1.09 -12.53 -26.43
CA ASN A 244 -0.46 -12.49 -25.10
C ASN A 244 1.07 -12.35 -25.20
N GLN A 245 1.74 -13.03 -26.14
CA GLN A 245 3.17 -12.86 -26.39
C GLN A 245 3.50 -11.42 -26.83
N LYS A 246 2.71 -10.85 -27.74
CA LYS A 246 2.86 -9.46 -28.19
C LYS A 246 2.66 -8.46 -27.05
N ALA A 247 1.64 -8.66 -26.22
CA ALA A 247 1.41 -7.85 -25.02
C ALA A 247 2.57 -7.96 -24.02
N LEU A 248 3.07 -9.17 -23.77
CA LEU A 248 4.22 -9.45 -22.91
C LEU A 248 5.49 -8.74 -23.43
N HIS A 249 5.82 -8.85 -24.71
CA HIS A 249 6.97 -8.16 -25.31
C HIS A 249 6.84 -6.64 -25.18
N TRP A 250 5.64 -6.08 -25.38
CA TRP A 250 5.39 -4.66 -25.18
C TRP A 250 5.63 -4.22 -23.72
N HIS A 251 5.28 -5.04 -22.73
CA HIS A 251 5.58 -4.77 -21.31
C HIS A 251 7.08 -4.88 -21.00
N MET A 252 7.75 -5.89 -21.57
CA MET A 252 9.18 -6.14 -21.39
C MET A 252 10.07 -5.09 -22.05
N SER A 253 9.57 -4.35 -23.05
CA SER A 253 10.33 -3.27 -23.70
C SER A 253 10.15 -1.88 -23.08
N ARG A 254 9.31 -1.74 -22.04
CA ARG A 254 9.04 -0.45 -21.35
C ARG A 254 10.25 0.10 -20.61
N PHE A 255 11.09 -0.80 -20.11
CA PHE A 255 12.38 -0.53 -19.50
C PHE A 255 13.19 -1.83 -19.50
N ALA A 256 14.52 -1.74 -19.45
CA ALA A 256 15.43 -2.88 -19.44
C ALA A 256 16.62 -2.68 -18.49
#